data_AF-A0A2E9VJN4-F1
#
_entry.id   AF-A0A2E9VJN4-F1
#
_cell.length_a   1.000
_cell.length_b   1.000
_cell.length_c   1.000
_cell.angle_alpha   90.00
_cell.angle_beta   90.00
_cell.angle_gamma   90.00
#
_symmetry.space_group_name_H-M   'P 1'
#
loop_
_entity.id
_entity.type
_entity.pdbx_description
1 polymer ?
#
loop_
_entity_poly.entity_id
_entity_poly.type
_entity_poly.pdbx_seq_one_letter_code
_entity_poly.pdbx_strand_id
1 'polypeptide(L)'
;MPRNVALFPQAVAPEAQPTTMNFGKFGSSGNYSAALAPFAPGAGGNLQDDMQLSIPLRRLNDRRKLLTELDQLRWQRDRSDSASRQTPFRQQAFETILGGLADAFDLKQEDPRTLARYDTSPIAHPENISKKWKNYQNYVDNGQTLGKLLLLSRRLCERGAGFVTITTNFVWDMHADVNNAGVAEGMRYMGRPFDHAVSAFLEDVHERGLSDKILLVCCGEMGRTPRINKNGGRDHWGNLAPLILAGGGLPMGQVIGESSRDGSVPKSKPITIENLVATILKTLVDPGILRLEPDVPREILQAASEWESIRELI
;
A
#
# COMPACT_ATOMS: atom_id res chain seq x y z
N MET A 1 2.10 -12.66 -11.18
CA MET A 1 2.20 -11.20 -11.00
C MET A 1 2.54 -10.94 -9.55
N PRO A 2 3.30 -9.90 -9.14
CA PRO A 2 3.56 -9.68 -7.73
C PRO A 2 2.24 -9.48 -6.98
N ARG A 3 1.92 -10.42 -6.09
CA ARG A 3 0.69 -10.37 -5.29
C ARG A 3 0.75 -9.29 -4.21
N ASN A 4 1.96 -8.88 -3.80
CA ASN A 4 2.20 -7.88 -2.77
C ASN A 4 3.14 -6.80 -3.32
N VAL A 5 2.71 -5.53 -3.25
CA VAL A 5 3.44 -4.37 -3.76
C VAL A 5 3.48 -3.28 -2.70
N ALA A 6 4.63 -2.61 -2.55
CA ALA A 6 4.79 -1.44 -1.70
C ALA A 6 5.20 -0.25 -2.57
N LEU A 7 4.35 0.76 -2.64
CA LEU A 7 4.56 1.98 -3.40
C LEU A 7 5.01 3.11 -2.47
N PHE A 8 6.11 3.73 -2.87
CA PHE A 8 6.73 4.88 -2.22
C PHE A 8 6.78 6.05 -3.22
N PRO A 9 7.01 7.30 -2.80
CA PRO A 9 7.03 8.45 -3.71
C PRO A 9 7.91 8.25 -4.96
N GLN A 10 9.06 7.59 -4.78
CA GLN A 10 10.00 7.27 -5.87
C GLN A 10 9.44 6.35 -6.95
N ALA A 11 8.34 5.63 -6.70
CA ALA A 11 7.69 4.80 -7.71
C ALA A 11 7.06 5.63 -8.84
N VAL A 12 6.74 6.91 -8.60
CA VAL A 12 6.09 7.82 -9.55
C VAL A 12 6.84 9.14 -9.77
N ALA A 13 7.79 9.46 -8.90
CA ALA A 13 8.65 10.65 -8.97
C ALA A 13 10.08 10.29 -8.50
N PRO A 14 11.00 9.91 -9.41
CA PRO A 14 12.35 9.46 -9.06
C PRO A 14 13.16 10.45 -8.20
N GLU A 15 12.88 11.74 -8.31
CA GLU A 15 13.48 12.84 -7.56
C GLU A 15 12.96 13.00 -6.12
N ALA A 16 11.89 12.29 -5.75
CA ALA A 16 11.33 12.32 -4.41
C ALA A 16 12.30 11.72 -3.37
N GLN A 17 12.09 12.06 -2.10
CA GLN A 17 12.89 11.54 -1.00
C GLN A 17 12.84 10.01 -0.93
N PRO A 18 13.97 9.38 -0.58
CA PRO A 18 13.99 7.96 -0.34
C PRO A 18 13.04 7.60 0.80
N THR A 19 12.55 6.36 0.76
CA THR A 19 11.68 5.83 1.80
C THR A 19 12.39 5.84 3.14
N THR A 20 11.78 6.46 4.14
CA THR A 20 12.34 6.45 5.50
C THR A 20 11.91 5.18 6.23
N MET A 21 12.90 4.38 6.67
CA MET A 21 12.67 3.08 7.34
C MET A 21 12.76 3.15 8.87
N ASN A 22 12.89 4.35 9.44
CA ASN A 22 13.19 4.55 10.87
C ASN A 22 12.02 4.21 11.81
N PHE A 23 10.77 4.30 11.34
CA PHE A 23 9.57 4.09 12.16
C PHE A 23 8.67 2.97 11.61
N GLY A 24 9.23 2.12 10.74
CA GLY A 24 8.50 1.02 10.13
C GLY A 24 9.19 0.55 8.86
N LYS A 25 9.33 -0.76 8.70
CA LYS A 25 9.87 -1.36 7.48
C LYS A 25 8.72 -1.93 6.67
N PHE A 26 8.06 -1.09 5.87
CA PHE A 26 6.94 -1.51 5.01
C PHE A 26 7.35 -2.53 3.94
N GLY A 27 8.64 -2.65 3.65
CA GLY A 27 9.22 -3.70 2.78
C GLY A 27 9.61 -4.99 3.50
N SER A 28 9.39 -5.11 4.82
CA SER A 28 9.79 -6.28 5.60
C SER A 28 8.72 -7.36 5.57
N SER A 29 9.14 -8.63 5.43
CA SER A 29 8.29 -9.80 5.65
C SER A 29 8.11 -10.14 7.14
N GLY A 30 8.75 -9.38 8.04
CA GLY A 30 8.67 -9.62 9.49
C GLY A 30 9.26 -10.98 9.86
N ASN A 31 8.45 -11.79 10.57
CA ASN A 31 8.82 -13.16 10.95
C ASN A 31 8.62 -14.18 9.80
N TYR A 32 8.06 -13.74 8.67
CA TYR A 32 7.81 -14.62 7.53
C TYR A 32 8.96 -14.59 6.53
N SER A 33 8.97 -15.57 5.62
CA SER A 33 9.98 -15.70 4.58
C SER A 33 10.16 -14.40 3.78
N ALA A 34 11.41 -14.04 3.49
CA ALA A 34 11.75 -12.92 2.63
C ALA A 34 11.15 -13.04 1.22
N ALA A 35 10.72 -14.25 0.80
CA ALA A 35 9.98 -14.46 -0.45
C ALA A 35 8.60 -13.80 -0.47
N LEU A 36 8.05 -13.43 0.70
CA LEU A 36 6.77 -12.72 0.83
C LEU A 36 6.95 -11.19 0.91
N ALA A 37 8.20 -10.71 0.86
CA ALA A 37 8.49 -9.29 0.84
C ALA A 37 7.80 -8.64 -0.38
N PRO A 38 7.24 -7.43 -0.22
CA PRO A 38 6.56 -6.75 -1.31
C PRO A 38 7.55 -6.37 -2.40
N PHE A 39 7.05 -6.34 -3.63
CA PHE A 39 7.75 -5.68 -4.73
C PHE A 39 7.74 -4.16 -4.50
N ALA A 40 8.91 -3.54 -4.41
CA ALA A 40 9.09 -2.11 -4.08
C ALA A 40 9.76 -1.34 -5.23
N PRO A 41 8.99 -0.83 -6.21
CA PRO A 41 9.54 -0.05 -7.32
C PRO A 41 10.11 1.30 -6.86
N GLY A 42 11.22 1.75 -7.47
CA GLY A 42 11.82 3.07 -7.21
C GLY A 42 12.76 3.15 -6.00
N ALA A 43 12.93 2.09 -5.21
CA ALA A 43 13.76 2.09 -3.99
C ALA A 43 15.30 2.02 -4.24
N GLY A 44 15.79 2.59 -5.35
CA GLY A 44 17.24 2.70 -5.63
C GLY A 44 17.89 1.50 -6.32
N GLY A 45 17.13 0.69 -7.06
CA GLY A 45 17.67 -0.37 -7.92
C GLY A 45 17.16 -0.28 -9.35
N ASN A 46 17.90 -0.83 -10.33
CA ASN A 46 17.54 -0.87 -11.76
C ASN A 46 16.35 -1.79 -12.06
N LEU A 47 15.61 -2.28 -11.06
CA LEU A 47 14.52 -3.24 -11.22
C LEU A 47 13.42 -2.73 -12.15
N GLN A 48 13.17 -1.41 -12.22
CA GLN A 48 12.23 -0.84 -13.18
C GLN A 48 12.74 -0.87 -14.63
N ASP A 49 14.03 -0.63 -14.82
CA ASP A 49 14.67 -0.74 -16.14
C ASP A 49 14.80 -2.20 -16.57
N ASP A 50 15.08 -3.11 -15.62
CA ASP A 50 15.15 -4.56 -15.82
C ASP A 50 13.77 -5.20 -16.08
N MET A 51 12.67 -4.47 -15.83
CA MET A 51 11.32 -4.90 -16.19
C MET A 51 11.01 -4.71 -17.68
N GLN A 52 11.82 -3.96 -18.43
CA GLN A 52 11.67 -3.85 -19.88
C GLN A 52 12.35 -5.04 -20.57
N LEU A 53 11.55 -5.82 -21.30
CA LEU A 53 12.03 -6.96 -22.08
C LEU A 53 12.93 -6.48 -23.23
N SER A 54 14.25 -6.58 -23.05
CA SER A 54 15.25 -6.33 -24.10
C SER A 54 15.39 -7.49 -25.11
N ILE A 55 14.67 -8.60 -24.88
CA ILE A 55 14.69 -9.79 -25.74
C ILE A 55 13.28 -10.19 -26.17
N PRO A 56 13.12 -10.81 -27.36
CA PRO A 56 11.81 -11.30 -27.79
C PRO A 56 11.21 -12.33 -26.82
N LEU A 57 9.89 -12.23 -26.56
CA LEU A 57 9.11 -13.13 -25.70
C LEU A 57 9.37 -14.62 -25.96
N ARG A 58 9.46 -15.03 -27.22
CA ARG A 58 9.78 -16.42 -27.61
C ARG A 58 11.12 -16.87 -27.05
N ARG A 59 12.14 -16.02 -27.16
CA ARG A 59 13.51 -16.32 -26.67
C ARG A 59 13.56 -16.36 -25.14
N LEU A 60 12.76 -15.54 -24.46
CA LEU A 60 12.62 -15.60 -23.00
C LEU A 60 11.96 -16.92 -22.56
N ASN A 61 10.88 -17.34 -23.24
CA ASN A 61 10.20 -18.59 -22.94
C ASN A 61 11.11 -19.81 -23.18
N ASP A 62 11.87 -19.82 -24.27
CA ASP A 62 12.85 -20.88 -24.54
C ASP A 62 13.93 -20.96 -23.45
N ARG A 63 14.44 -19.80 -22.98
CA ARG A 63 15.39 -19.72 -21.86
C ARG A 63 14.79 -20.18 -20.54
N ARG A 64 13.53 -19.83 -20.25
CA ARG A 64 12.82 -20.29 -19.06
C ARG A 64 12.66 -21.81 -19.06
N LYS A 65 12.32 -22.40 -20.21
CA LYS A 65 12.19 -23.85 -20.37
C LYS A 65 13.52 -24.56 -20.14
N LEU A 66 14.59 -24.15 -20.83
CA LEU A 66 15.94 -24.71 -20.66
C LEU A 66 16.44 -24.62 -19.22
N LEU A 67 16.16 -23.50 -18.56
CA LEU A 67 16.53 -23.31 -17.18
C LEU A 67 15.75 -24.25 -16.24
N THR A 68 14.45 -24.39 -16.45
CA THR A 68 13.61 -25.31 -15.66
C THR A 68 14.12 -26.74 -15.81
N GLU A 69 14.51 -27.15 -17.02
CA GLU A 69 15.12 -28.45 -17.29
C GLU A 69 16.47 -28.59 -16.57
N LEU A 70 17.32 -27.55 -16.56
CA LEU A 70 18.61 -27.56 -15.85
C LEU A 70 18.44 -27.63 -14.33
N ASP A 71 17.47 -26.91 -13.78
CA ASP A 71 17.16 -26.89 -12.34
C ASP A 71 16.58 -28.24 -11.90
N GLN A 72 15.73 -28.88 -12.71
CA GLN A 72 15.25 -30.25 -12.48
C GLN A 72 16.40 -31.27 -12.48
N LEU A 73 17.38 -31.13 -13.39
CA LEU A 73 18.58 -31.97 -13.43
C LEU A 73 19.49 -31.76 -12.21
N ARG A 74 19.61 -30.52 -11.72
CA ARG A 74 20.32 -30.22 -10.46
C ARG A 74 19.61 -30.81 -9.26
N TRP A 75 18.28 -30.74 -9.21
CA TRP A 75 17.47 -31.30 -8.14
C TRP A 75 17.61 -32.83 -8.03
N GLN A 76 17.75 -33.52 -9.17
CA GLN A 76 18.05 -34.96 -9.19
C GLN A 76 19.44 -35.31 -8.64
N ARG A 77 20.39 -34.34 -8.61
CA ARG A 77 21.75 -34.52 -8.09
C ARG A 77 21.93 -34.06 -6.65
N ASP A 78 21.29 -32.96 -6.26
CA ASP A 78 21.52 -32.32 -4.96
C ASP A 78 20.27 -32.42 -4.07
N ARG A 79 20.28 -33.37 -3.12
CA ARG A 79 19.27 -33.48 -2.04
C ARG A 79 19.51 -32.46 -0.91
N SER A 80 20.17 -31.33 -1.17
CA SER A 80 20.54 -30.33 -0.16
C SER A 80 19.66 -29.08 -0.22
N ASP A 81 19.29 -28.60 0.96
CA ASP A 81 18.22 -27.64 1.29
C ASP A 81 18.43 -26.19 0.81
N SER A 82 19.44 -25.94 -0.05
CA SER A 82 19.84 -24.58 -0.48
C SER A 82 19.24 -24.15 -1.83
N ALA A 83 18.84 -25.09 -2.68
CA ALA A 83 18.30 -24.81 -4.02
C ALA A 83 16.84 -24.32 -4.01
N SER A 84 16.07 -24.60 -2.95
CA SER A 84 14.67 -24.19 -2.79
C SER A 84 14.47 -22.68 -2.71
N ARG A 85 15.52 -21.91 -2.36
CA ARG A 85 15.41 -20.48 -2.10
C ARG A 85 15.42 -19.60 -3.35
N GLN A 86 15.88 -20.09 -4.51
CA GLN A 86 15.99 -19.25 -5.72
C GLN A 86 14.74 -19.29 -6.62
N THR A 87 13.96 -20.37 -6.57
CA THR A 87 12.82 -20.60 -7.47
C THR A 87 11.67 -19.59 -7.29
N PRO A 88 11.23 -19.25 -6.05
CA PRO A 88 10.10 -18.34 -5.86
C PRO A 88 10.40 -16.91 -6.32
N PHE A 89 11.58 -16.36 -5.97
CA PHE A 89 11.99 -15.01 -6.39
C PHE A 89 12.08 -14.91 -7.91
N ARG A 90 12.59 -15.96 -8.56
CA ARG A 90 12.76 -15.98 -10.02
C ARG A 90 11.43 -16.09 -10.75
N GLN A 91 10.49 -16.90 -10.23
CA GLN A 91 9.15 -17.00 -10.79
C GLN A 91 8.39 -15.67 -10.64
N GLN A 92 8.48 -15.02 -9.48
CA GLN A 92 7.92 -13.68 -9.28
C GLN A 92 8.50 -12.67 -10.28
N ALA A 93 9.82 -12.65 -10.48
CA ALA A 93 10.46 -11.77 -11.47
C ALA A 93 9.96 -12.02 -12.90
N PHE A 94 9.84 -13.29 -13.33
CA PHE A 94 9.30 -13.61 -14.65
C PHE A 94 7.84 -13.20 -14.80
N GLU A 95 7.01 -13.40 -13.77
CA GLU A 95 5.60 -13.00 -13.83
C GLU A 95 5.41 -11.48 -13.78
N THR A 96 6.29 -10.75 -13.10
CA THR A 96 6.36 -9.28 -13.15
C THR A 96 6.64 -8.81 -14.57
N ILE A 97 7.64 -9.40 -15.24
CA ILE A 97 8.06 -9.02 -16.59
C ILE A 97 7.03 -9.44 -17.65
N LEU A 98 6.49 -10.66 -17.55
CA LEU A 98 5.58 -11.23 -18.54
C LEU A 98 4.12 -10.79 -18.37
N GLY A 99 3.72 -10.35 -17.17
CA GLY A 99 2.35 -9.99 -16.84
C GLY A 99 1.93 -8.58 -17.26
N GLY A 100 2.71 -7.87 -18.09
CA GLY A 100 2.40 -6.49 -18.50
C GLY A 100 2.47 -5.48 -17.35
N LEU A 101 3.22 -5.79 -16.28
CA LEU A 101 3.37 -4.89 -15.13
C LEU A 101 4.08 -3.59 -15.52
N ALA A 102 5.00 -3.65 -16.49
CA ALA A 102 5.70 -2.49 -17.03
C ALA A 102 4.71 -1.41 -17.55
N ASP A 103 3.64 -1.81 -18.22
CA ASP A 103 2.61 -0.89 -18.73
C ASP A 103 1.83 -0.21 -17.59
N ALA A 104 1.79 -0.81 -16.39
CA ALA A 104 1.17 -0.19 -15.22
C ALA A 104 1.94 1.07 -14.79
N PHE A 105 3.28 1.02 -14.87
CA PHE A 105 4.19 2.09 -14.47
C PHE A 105 4.22 3.26 -15.45
N ASP A 106 3.91 3.03 -16.71
CA ASP A 106 3.76 4.11 -17.69
C ASP A 106 2.40 4.79 -17.54
N LEU A 107 2.33 5.72 -16.58
CA LEU A 107 1.12 6.50 -16.33
C LEU A 107 0.69 7.32 -17.55
N LYS A 108 1.58 7.61 -18.51
CA LYS A 108 1.25 8.37 -19.73
C LYS A 108 0.30 7.63 -20.66
N GLN A 109 0.12 6.32 -20.48
CA GLN A 109 -0.86 5.52 -21.21
C GLN A 109 -2.29 5.68 -20.67
N GLU A 110 -2.48 6.36 -19.55
CA GLU A 110 -3.80 6.66 -19.02
C GLU A 110 -4.45 7.86 -19.75
N ASP A 111 -5.79 7.92 -19.78
CA ASP A 111 -6.50 9.10 -20.30
C ASP A 111 -5.99 10.37 -19.61
N PRO A 112 -5.57 11.41 -20.36
CA PRO A 112 -5.18 12.70 -19.81
C PRO A 112 -6.18 13.29 -18.82
N ARG A 113 -7.49 13.04 -19.00
CA ARG A 113 -8.52 13.51 -18.06
C ARG A 113 -8.43 12.81 -16.71
N THR A 114 -8.22 11.49 -16.72
CA THR A 114 -8.01 10.70 -15.51
C THR A 114 -6.70 11.12 -14.83
N LEU A 115 -5.61 11.28 -15.58
CA LEU A 115 -4.35 11.79 -15.02
C LEU A 115 -4.52 13.13 -14.30
N ALA A 116 -5.25 14.06 -14.92
CA ALA A 116 -5.52 15.37 -14.33
C ALA A 116 -6.39 15.27 -13.06
N ARG A 117 -7.35 14.34 -12.99
CA ARG A 117 -8.16 14.10 -11.77
C ARG A 117 -7.34 13.56 -10.60
N TYR A 118 -6.29 12.79 -10.87
CA TYR A 118 -5.40 12.29 -9.82
C TYR A 118 -4.25 13.26 -9.51
N ASP A 119 -4.05 14.33 -10.28
CA ASP A 119 -2.93 15.24 -10.07
C ASP A 119 -3.21 16.17 -8.87
N THR A 120 -2.58 15.86 -7.75
CA THR A 120 -2.66 16.67 -6.53
C THR A 120 -1.67 17.84 -6.51
N SER A 121 -0.75 17.94 -7.48
CA SER A 121 0.28 18.98 -7.47
C SER A 121 -0.28 20.42 -7.51
N PRO A 122 -1.38 20.74 -8.23
CA PRO A 122 -1.93 22.10 -8.26
C PRO A 122 -2.57 22.52 -6.93
N ILE A 123 -3.04 21.57 -6.13
CA ILE A 123 -3.73 21.82 -4.86
C ILE A 123 -2.81 21.65 -3.64
N ALA A 124 -1.67 21.01 -3.81
CA ALA A 124 -0.66 20.85 -2.76
C ALA A 124 0.05 22.16 -2.42
N HIS A 125 0.14 23.09 -3.38
CA HIS A 125 0.78 24.39 -3.22
C HIS A 125 2.13 24.33 -2.46
N PRO A 126 3.15 23.64 -3.00
CA PRO A 126 4.43 23.47 -2.33
C PRO A 126 5.10 24.80 -1.94
N GLU A 127 4.81 25.88 -2.66
CA GLU A 127 5.23 27.24 -2.35
C GLU A 127 4.71 27.76 -1.00
N ASN A 128 3.59 27.22 -0.50
CA ASN A 128 2.97 27.58 0.77
C ASN A 128 3.47 26.69 1.93
N ILE A 129 4.31 25.69 1.65
CA ILE A 129 4.88 24.81 2.66
C ILE A 129 6.09 25.49 3.30
N SER A 130 6.08 25.63 4.62
CA SER A 130 7.14 26.31 5.34
C SER A 130 8.43 25.49 5.34
N LYS A 131 9.52 26.06 4.79
CA LYS A 131 10.86 25.45 4.76
C LYS A 131 11.53 25.31 6.13
N LYS A 132 10.92 25.84 7.20
CA LYS A 132 11.45 25.74 8.57
C LYS A 132 11.33 24.33 9.16
N TRP A 133 10.41 23.52 8.64
CA TRP A 133 10.17 22.16 9.11
C TRP A 133 11.18 21.19 8.52
N LYS A 134 11.78 20.30 9.32
CA LYS A 134 12.68 19.27 8.79
C LYS A 134 11.99 18.32 7.80
N ASN A 135 10.69 18.08 7.98
CA ASN A 135 9.89 17.27 7.07
C ASN A 135 9.33 18.05 5.87
N TYR A 136 9.84 19.27 5.59
CA TYR A 136 9.42 20.09 4.44
C TYR A 136 9.33 19.27 3.14
N GLN A 137 10.38 18.50 2.82
CA GLN A 137 10.41 17.74 1.57
C GLN A 137 9.38 16.59 1.57
N ASN A 138 9.12 15.94 2.70
CA ASN A 138 8.08 14.91 2.80
C ASN A 138 6.70 15.51 2.49
N TYR A 139 6.42 16.73 2.94
CA TYR A 139 5.16 17.41 2.63
C TYR A 139 5.03 17.72 1.14
N VAL A 140 6.11 18.21 0.51
CA VAL A 140 6.15 18.48 -0.94
C VAL A 140 5.92 17.18 -1.72
N ASP A 141 6.67 16.13 -1.39
CA ASP A 141 6.60 14.85 -2.08
C ASP A 141 5.20 14.22 -1.94
N ASN A 142 4.62 14.22 -0.74
CA ASN A 142 3.25 13.72 -0.55
C ASN A 142 2.25 14.47 -1.45
N GLY A 143 2.31 15.81 -1.45
CA GLY A 143 1.44 16.63 -2.25
C GLY A 143 1.56 16.40 -3.76
N GLN A 144 2.74 16.00 -4.25
CA GLN A 144 3.01 15.76 -5.67
C GLN A 144 2.83 14.31 -6.12
N THR A 145 2.88 13.34 -5.19
CA THR A 145 2.93 11.92 -5.52
C THR A 145 1.72 11.12 -5.08
N LEU A 146 0.99 11.51 -4.02
CA LEU A 146 -0.09 10.70 -3.44
C LEU A 146 -1.14 10.27 -4.48
N GLY A 147 -1.64 11.21 -5.29
CA GLY A 147 -2.64 10.87 -6.31
C GLY A 147 -2.08 9.99 -7.43
N LYS A 148 -0.84 10.22 -7.88
CA LYS A 148 -0.17 9.34 -8.85
C LYS A 148 0.06 7.92 -8.29
N LEU A 149 0.36 7.80 -6.99
CA LEU A 149 0.52 6.51 -6.32
C LEU A 149 -0.81 5.76 -6.26
N LEU A 150 -1.92 6.44 -5.96
CA LEU A 150 -3.26 5.86 -5.98
C LEU A 150 -3.64 5.42 -7.41
N LEU A 151 -3.38 6.25 -8.42
CA LEU A 151 -3.58 5.88 -9.82
C LEU A 151 -2.78 4.64 -10.22
N LEU A 152 -1.49 4.61 -9.89
CA LEU A 152 -0.62 3.46 -10.13
C LEU A 152 -1.16 2.22 -9.42
N SER A 153 -1.62 2.35 -8.17
CA SER A 153 -2.20 1.24 -7.42
C SER A 153 -3.44 0.65 -8.11
N ARG A 154 -4.35 1.48 -8.63
CA ARG A 154 -5.51 1.01 -9.40
C ARG A 154 -5.06 0.26 -10.65
N ARG A 155 -4.10 0.80 -11.41
CA ARG A 155 -3.53 0.16 -12.61
C ARG A 155 -2.87 -1.20 -12.31
N LEU A 156 -2.23 -1.33 -11.15
CA LEU A 156 -1.64 -2.57 -10.67
C LEU A 156 -2.73 -3.58 -10.29
N CYS A 157 -3.77 -3.14 -9.57
CA CYS A 157 -4.92 -3.98 -9.22
C CYS A 157 -5.64 -4.52 -10.46
N GLU A 158 -5.89 -3.68 -11.48
CA GLU A 158 -6.49 -4.10 -12.77
C GLU A 158 -5.69 -5.20 -13.46
N ARG A 159 -4.37 -5.24 -13.25
CA ARG A 159 -3.48 -6.23 -13.85
C ARG A 159 -3.41 -7.50 -12.99
N GLY A 160 -3.80 -7.44 -11.72
CA GLY A 160 -3.83 -8.59 -10.81
C GLY A 160 -2.88 -8.50 -9.61
N ALA A 161 -2.40 -7.32 -9.25
CA ALA A 161 -1.78 -7.12 -7.93
C ALA A 161 -2.84 -7.35 -6.84
N GLY A 162 -2.54 -8.24 -5.88
CA GLY A 162 -3.51 -8.65 -4.85
C GLY A 162 -3.55 -7.74 -3.62
N PHE A 163 -2.44 -7.08 -3.31
CA PHE A 163 -2.30 -6.19 -2.17
C PHE A 163 -1.28 -5.09 -2.49
N VAL A 164 -1.68 -3.83 -2.35
CA VAL A 164 -0.83 -2.66 -2.62
C VAL A 164 -0.81 -1.77 -1.38
N THR A 165 0.38 -1.61 -0.79
CA THR A 165 0.61 -0.66 0.31
C THR A 165 1.13 0.64 -0.27
N ILE A 166 0.58 1.78 0.15
CA ILE A 166 1.07 3.11 -0.23
C ILE A 166 1.52 3.84 1.04
N THR A 167 2.69 4.47 0.99
CA THR A 167 3.13 5.41 2.02
C THR A 167 3.93 6.55 1.41
N THR A 168 3.77 7.75 1.94
CA THR A 168 4.37 9.01 1.45
C THR A 168 5.26 9.65 2.51
N ASN A 169 6.01 8.83 3.23
CA ASN A 169 6.83 9.23 4.38
C ASN A 169 5.98 9.91 5.49
N PHE A 170 6.65 10.40 6.54
CA PHE A 170 6.02 10.88 7.77
C PHE A 170 5.45 12.29 7.61
N VAL A 171 4.16 12.37 7.29
CA VAL A 171 3.47 13.65 7.03
C VAL A 171 2.29 13.96 7.96
N TRP A 172 1.88 13.02 8.80
CA TRP A 172 0.70 13.17 9.68
C TRP A 172 1.04 13.53 11.14
N ASP A 173 2.34 13.66 11.47
CA ASP A 173 2.86 13.99 12.81
C ASP A 173 2.78 15.47 13.15
N MET A 174 1.58 16.06 13.11
CA MET A 174 1.40 17.51 13.27
C MET A 174 1.55 18.00 14.73
N HIS A 175 2.77 17.87 15.29
CA HIS A 175 3.12 18.14 16.68
C HIS A 175 3.43 19.62 16.98
N ALA A 176 3.60 20.46 15.94
CA ALA A 176 4.16 21.80 16.06
C ALA A 176 5.51 21.82 16.80
N ASP A 177 6.43 20.96 16.36
CA ASP A 177 7.78 20.82 16.90
C ASP A 177 8.83 21.25 15.86
N VAL A 178 10.12 20.92 16.03
CA VAL A 178 11.15 21.27 15.02
C VAL A 178 10.98 20.52 13.70
N ASN A 179 10.33 19.36 13.72
CA ASN A 179 10.23 18.47 12.58
C ASN A 179 9.00 18.77 11.73
N ASN A 180 7.88 19.10 12.38
CA ASN A 180 6.55 19.04 11.80
C ASN A 180 5.69 20.27 12.09
N ALA A 181 4.80 20.56 11.15
CA ALA A 181 3.81 21.61 11.26
C ALA A 181 2.82 21.41 12.42
N GLY A 182 2.19 22.49 12.88
CA GLY A 182 1.00 22.40 13.74
C GLY A 182 -0.23 21.96 12.96
N VAL A 183 -1.30 21.56 13.65
CA VAL A 183 -2.46 20.90 13.02
C VAL A 183 -3.09 21.76 11.92
N ALA A 184 -3.31 23.04 12.18
CA ALA A 184 -3.94 23.93 11.19
C ALA A 184 -3.09 24.09 9.92
N GLU A 185 -1.77 24.15 10.06
CA GLU A 185 -0.83 24.29 8.95
C GLU A 185 -0.65 22.97 8.20
N GLY A 186 -0.38 21.87 8.93
CA GLY A 186 -0.22 20.55 8.35
C GLY A 186 -1.47 20.05 7.62
N MET A 187 -2.68 20.34 8.13
CA MET A 187 -3.92 19.95 7.44
C MET A 187 -4.13 20.72 6.13
N ARG A 188 -3.63 21.96 6.01
CA ARG A 188 -3.63 22.66 4.71
C ARG A 188 -2.69 22.00 3.72
N TYR A 189 -1.56 21.48 4.21
CA TYR A 189 -0.59 20.79 3.36
C TYR A 189 -1.13 19.42 2.89
N MET A 190 -1.68 18.62 3.81
CA MET A 190 -1.93 17.19 3.57
C MET A 190 -3.41 16.83 3.38
N GLY A 191 -4.31 17.56 4.04
CA GLY A 191 -5.73 17.20 4.07
C GLY A 191 -6.40 17.31 2.70
N ARG A 192 -6.19 18.42 1.99
CA ARG A 192 -6.77 18.64 0.66
C ARG A 192 -6.24 17.67 -0.40
N PRO A 193 -4.90 17.45 -0.52
CA PRO A 193 -4.39 16.42 -1.42
C PRO A 193 -4.93 15.02 -1.13
N PHE A 194 -5.04 14.64 0.14
CA PHE A 194 -5.59 13.34 0.52
C PHE A 194 -7.07 13.20 0.12
N ASP A 195 -7.90 14.16 0.51
CA ASP A 195 -9.34 14.17 0.20
C ASP A 195 -9.59 14.07 -1.31
N HIS A 196 -8.89 14.89 -2.09
CA HIS A 196 -8.99 14.88 -3.55
C HIS A 196 -8.56 13.56 -4.17
N ALA A 197 -7.38 13.05 -3.78
CA ALA A 197 -6.83 11.84 -4.37
C ALA A 197 -7.66 10.59 -4.05
N VAL A 198 -8.17 10.49 -2.82
CA VAL A 198 -9.06 9.40 -2.41
C VAL A 198 -10.41 9.50 -3.13
N SER A 199 -10.99 10.69 -3.26
CA SER A 199 -12.23 10.88 -4.03
C SER A 199 -12.05 10.46 -5.49
N ALA A 200 -10.99 10.93 -6.15
CA ALA A 200 -10.67 10.56 -7.53
C ALA A 200 -10.48 9.05 -7.70
N PHE A 201 -9.82 8.39 -6.75
CA PHE A 201 -9.65 6.94 -6.75
C PHE A 201 -10.99 6.20 -6.66
N LEU A 202 -11.85 6.60 -5.71
CA LEU A 202 -13.14 5.95 -5.52
C LEU A 202 -14.07 6.12 -6.72
N GLU A 203 -14.10 7.31 -7.31
CA GLU A 203 -14.88 7.57 -8.52
C GLU A 203 -14.35 6.78 -9.72
N ASP A 204 -13.03 6.76 -9.95
CA ASP A 204 -12.41 6.00 -11.06
C ASP A 204 -12.62 4.48 -10.90
N VAL A 205 -12.48 3.95 -9.68
CA VAL A 205 -12.79 2.54 -9.37
C VAL A 205 -14.26 2.22 -9.63
N HIS A 206 -15.17 3.15 -9.30
CA HIS A 206 -16.60 2.97 -9.56
C HIS A 206 -16.94 3.03 -11.05
N GLU A 207 -16.46 4.04 -11.77
CA GLU A 207 -16.67 4.23 -13.21
C GLU A 207 -16.18 3.03 -14.04
N ARG A 208 -15.16 2.32 -13.54
CA ARG A 208 -14.60 1.11 -14.16
C ARG A 208 -15.30 -0.20 -13.75
N GLY A 209 -16.27 -0.15 -12.85
CA GLY A 209 -16.92 -1.35 -12.32
C GLY A 209 -16.01 -2.21 -11.43
N LEU A 210 -15.00 -1.60 -10.80
CA LEU A 210 -14.03 -2.27 -9.94
C LEU A 210 -14.37 -2.16 -8.45
N SER A 211 -15.46 -1.47 -8.07
CA SER A 211 -15.85 -1.26 -6.66
C SER A 211 -15.99 -2.55 -5.86
N ASP A 212 -16.47 -3.63 -6.48
CA ASP A 212 -16.61 -4.94 -5.81
C ASP A 212 -15.30 -5.75 -5.78
N LYS A 213 -14.28 -5.30 -6.52
CA LYS A 213 -13.01 -6.01 -6.69
C LYS A 213 -11.85 -5.36 -5.95
N ILE A 214 -11.97 -4.09 -5.59
CA ILE A 214 -10.93 -3.33 -4.90
C ILE A 214 -11.49 -2.84 -3.57
N LEU A 215 -10.83 -3.25 -2.48
CA LEU A 215 -11.04 -2.70 -1.14
C LEU A 215 -9.96 -1.66 -0.85
N LEU A 216 -10.34 -0.38 -0.77
CA LEU A 216 -9.49 0.69 -0.26
C LEU A 216 -9.53 0.68 1.27
N VAL A 217 -8.36 0.68 1.88
CA VAL A 217 -8.17 0.82 3.33
C VAL A 217 -7.31 2.04 3.59
N CYS A 218 -7.83 3.04 4.30
CA CYS A 218 -7.03 4.15 4.81
C CYS A 218 -7.03 4.11 6.34
N CYS A 219 -5.86 3.87 6.92
CA CYS A 219 -5.67 3.83 8.36
C CYS A 219 -4.35 4.49 8.74
N GLY A 220 -4.28 5.04 9.95
CA GLY A 220 -3.03 5.45 10.59
C GLY A 220 -2.51 4.38 11.55
N GLU A 221 -1.25 4.50 11.98
CA GLU A 221 -0.69 3.64 13.03
C GLU A 221 -1.32 3.90 14.42
N MET A 222 -1.77 5.14 14.64
CA MET A 222 -2.38 5.64 15.86
C MET A 222 -3.22 6.87 15.56
N GLY A 223 -4.04 7.31 16.51
CA GLY A 223 -4.68 8.62 16.43
C GLY A 223 -3.87 9.72 17.08
N ARG A 224 -4.56 10.82 17.35
CA ARG A 224 -3.97 12.06 17.88
C ARG A 224 -4.75 12.53 19.08
N THR A 225 -4.04 13.13 20.04
CA THR A 225 -4.64 13.66 21.26
C THR A 225 -5.84 14.55 20.91
N PRO A 226 -6.97 14.45 21.62
CA PRO A 226 -8.13 15.22 21.23
C PRO A 226 -7.99 16.72 21.49
N ARG A 227 -7.10 17.10 22.42
CA ARG A 227 -6.79 18.49 22.75
C ARG A 227 -5.55 18.94 21.98
N ILE A 228 -5.59 20.20 21.54
CA ILE A 228 -4.42 20.86 20.94
C ILE A 228 -3.41 21.15 22.05
N ASN A 229 -2.14 20.81 21.81
CA ASN A 229 -1.05 21.09 22.75
C ASN A 229 -0.69 22.59 22.76
N LYS A 230 0.14 23.01 23.72
CA LYS A 230 0.52 24.42 23.90
C LYS A 230 1.21 25.07 22.67
N ASN A 231 1.73 24.26 21.75
CA ASN A 231 2.43 24.72 20.56
C ASN A 231 1.51 24.78 19.31
N GLY A 232 0.24 24.36 19.41
CA GLY A 232 -0.68 24.29 18.28
C GLY A 232 -0.65 22.95 17.52
N GLY A 233 -0.04 21.92 18.10
CA GLY A 233 0.01 20.56 17.57
C GLY A 233 -0.94 19.59 18.28
N ARG A 234 -0.88 18.31 17.89
CA ARG A 234 -1.51 17.20 18.62
C ARG A 234 -0.56 16.02 18.77
N ASP A 235 -0.39 15.57 20.01
CA ASP A 235 0.53 14.49 20.39
C ASP A 235 -0.02 13.09 20.07
N HIS A 236 0.81 12.06 20.23
CA HIS A 236 0.48 10.65 20.01
C HIS A 236 -0.67 10.16 20.89
N TRP A 237 -1.58 9.39 20.31
CA TRP A 237 -2.73 8.87 21.04
C TRP A 237 -3.20 7.51 20.49
N GLY A 238 -2.88 6.44 21.20
CA GLY A 238 -3.17 5.06 20.78
C GLY A 238 -4.60 4.59 21.08
N ASN A 239 -5.39 5.35 21.85
CA ASN A 239 -6.70 4.87 22.31
C ASN A 239 -7.79 4.90 21.23
N LEU A 240 -7.62 5.72 20.19
CA LEU A 240 -8.61 5.89 19.12
C LEU A 240 -7.88 6.34 17.85
N ALA A 241 -8.19 5.76 16.70
CA ALA A 241 -7.63 6.12 15.40
C ALA A 241 -8.71 6.13 14.31
N PRO A 242 -8.56 6.94 13.24
CA PRO A 242 -9.46 6.89 12.10
C PRO A 242 -9.23 5.63 11.26
N LEU A 243 -10.30 5.06 10.74
CA LEU A 243 -10.31 3.96 9.78
C LEU A 243 -11.35 4.26 8.69
N ILE A 244 -10.92 4.23 7.44
CA ILE A 244 -11.79 4.35 6.26
C ILE A 244 -11.68 3.05 5.47
N LEU A 245 -12.84 2.47 5.12
CA LEU A 245 -12.97 1.32 4.24
C LEU A 245 -13.92 1.69 3.10
N ALA A 246 -13.54 1.36 1.87
CA ALA A 246 -14.39 1.60 0.71
C ALA A 246 -14.21 0.50 -0.35
N GLY A 247 -15.33 -0.02 -0.88
CA GLY A 247 -15.32 -1.06 -1.91
C GLY A 247 -15.19 -2.49 -1.35
N GLY A 248 -14.69 -3.41 -2.17
CA GLY A 248 -14.55 -4.83 -1.85
C GLY A 248 -15.87 -5.59 -1.72
N GLY A 249 -16.98 -5.04 -2.25
CA GLY A 249 -18.31 -5.65 -2.18
C GLY A 249 -18.95 -5.61 -0.78
N LEU A 250 -18.34 -4.88 0.16
CA LEU A 250 -18.83 -4.71 1.52
C LEU A 250 -20.00 -3.68 1.56
N PRO A 251 -20.90 -3.74 2.55
CA PRO A 251 -22.00 -2.80 2.68
C PRO A 251 -21.49 -1.40 3.07
N MET A 252 -21.42 -0.51 2.08
CA MET A 252 -20.89 0.85 2.22
C MET A 252 -21.91 1.85 2.78
N GLY A 253 -21.44 3.08 3.07
CA GLY A 253 -22.30 4.20 3.49
C GLY A 253 -22.61 4.21 5.00
N GLN A 254 -21.78 3.55 5.80
CA GLN A 254 -21.99 3.40 7.24
C GLN A 254 -20.99 4.21 8.06
N VAL A 255 -21.41 4.65 9.25
CA VAL A 255 -20.53 5.11 10.32
C VAL A 255 -20.59 4.06 11.43
N ILE A 256 -19.48 3.37 11.67
CA ILE A 256 -19.40 2.26 12.62
C ILE A 256 -18.63 2.72 13.86
N GLY A 257 -19.28 2.58 15.02
CA GLY A 257 -18.75 2.96 16.31
C GLY A 257 -18.96 4.43 16.68
N GLU A 258 -18.63 4.75 17.93
CA GLU A 258 -18.78 6.08 18.52
C GLU A 258 -17.59 6.34 19.46
N SER A 259 -17.02 7.54 19.40
CA SER A 259 -16.02 8.00 20.37
C SER A 259 -16.68 8.64 21.60
N SER A 260 -15.93 8.80 22.68
CA SER A 260 -16.33 9.66 23.79
C SER A 260 -16.59 11.09 23.30
N ARG A 261 -17.37 11.88 24.07
CA ARG A 261 -17.70 13.27 23.70
C ARG A 261 -16.46 14.12 23.38
N ASP A 262 -15.34 13.84 24.03
CA ASP A 262 -14.07 14.52 23.81
C ASP A 262 -13.15 13.84 22.80
N GLY A 263 -13.55 12.72 22.19
CA GLY A 263 -12.78 11.98 21.19
C GLY A 263 -11.58 11.19 21.73
N SER A 264 -11.49 10.98 23.05
CA SER A 264 -10.33 10.37 23.70
C SER A 264 -10.33 8.85 23.71
N VAL A 265 -11.50 8.21 23.75
CA VAL A 265 -11.61 6.74 23.81
C VAL A 265 -12.84 6.27 23.03
N PRO A 266 -12.93 4.99 22.66
CA PRO A 266 -14.18 4.42 22.13
C PRO A 266 -15.27 4.46 23.22
N LYS A 267 -16.45 4.95 22.86
CA LYS A 267 -17.66 4.88 23.69
C LYS A 267 -18.49 3.63 23.37
N SER A 268 -18.50 3.21 22.10
CA SER A 268 -19.08 1.94 21.65
C SER A 268 -18.08 0.78 21.81
N LYS A 269 -18.47 -0.43 21.38
CA LYS A 269 -17.54 -1.56 21.23
C LYS A 269 -16.33 -1.11 20.39
N PRO A 270 -15.08 -1.27 20.88
CA PRO A 270 -13.89 -0.92 20.11
C PRO A 270 -13.75 -1.81 18.87
N ILE A 271 -13.36 -1.19 17.76
CA ILE A 271 -12.86 -1.89 16.58
C ILE A 271 -11.34 -1.90 16.68
N THR A 272 -10.75 -3.09 16.72
CA THR A 272 -9.31 -3.32 16.87
C THR A 272 -8.63 -3.63 15.53
N ILE A 273 -7.29 -3.66 15.53
CA ILE A 273 -6.50 -4.10 14.37
C ILE A 273 -6.87 -5.55 13.99
N GLU A 274 -7.15 -6.41 14.97
CA GLU A 274 -7.61 -7.78 14.70
C GLU A 274 -8.92 -7.78 13.91
N ASN A 275 -9.86 -6.89 14.25
CA ASN A 275 -11.10 -6.76 13.48
C ASN A 275 -10.86 -6.32 12.04
N LEU A 276 -9.94 -5.37 11.82
CA LEU A 276 -9.56 -4.92 10.48
C LEU A 276 -8.91 -6.05 9.68
N VAL A 277 -7.92 -6.74 10.25
CA VAL A 277 -7.22 -7.86 9.59
C VAL A 277 -8.19 -8.98 9.25
N ALA A 278 -9.06 -9.37 10.18
CA ALA A 278 -10.07 -10.40 9.95
C ALA A 278 -11.04 -10.00 8.84
N THR A 279 -11.45 -8.73 8.80
CA THR A 279 -12.32 -8.21 7.74
C THR A 279 -11.62 -8.31 6.38
N ILE A 280 -10.39 -7.81 6.26
CA ILE A 280 -9.61 -7.89 5.01
C ILE A 280 -9.44 -9.33 4.54
N LEU A 281 -9.04 -10.24 5.44
CA LEU A 281 -8.82 -11.65 5.08
C LEU A 281 -10.12 -12.33 4.62
N LYS A 282 -11.24 -12.11 5.31
CA LYS A 282 -12.53 -12.69 4.93
C LYS A 282 -13.10 -12.11 3.64
N THR A 283 -12.78 -10.86 3.31
CA THR A 283 -13.19 -10.23 2.05
C THR A 283 -12.34 -10.72 0.87
N LEU A 284 -11.03 -10.90 1.06
CA LEU A 284 -10.09 -11.12 -0.04
C LEU A 284 -9.66 -12.59 -0.22
N VAL A 285 -9.84 -13.43 0.80
CA VAL A 285 -9.33 -14.80 0.82
C VAL A 285 -10.47 -15.76 1.14
N ASP A 286 -10.58 -16.82 0.34
CA ASP A 286 -11.46 -17.95 0.65
C ASP A 286 -10.79 -18.81 1.76
N PRO A 287 -11.36 -18.87 2.98
CA PRO A 287 -10.77 -19.65 4.07
C PRO A 287 -10.74 -21.16 3.78
N GLY A 288 -11.66 -21.66 2.95
CA GLY A 288 -11.69 -23.06 2.53
C GLY A 288 -10.49 -23.40 1.66
N ILE A 289 -10.12 -22.53 0.72
CA ILE A 289 -8.92 -22.69 -0.12
C ILE A 289 -7.67 -22.50 0.75
N LEU A 290 -7.63 -21.47 1.59
CA LEU A 290 -6.47 -21.16 2.42
C LEU A 290 -6.05 -22.31 3.34
N ARG A 291 -7.00 -23.09 3.85
CA ARG A 291 -6.74 -24.26 4.72
C ARG A 291 -6.07 -25.43 4.00
N LEU A 292 -6.11 -25.46 2.68
CA LEU A 292 -5.49 -26.52 1.88
C LEU A 292 -4.02 -26.21 1.54
N GLU A 293 -3.58 -24.97 1.79
CA GLU A 293 -2.22 -24.54 1.50
C GLU A 293 -1.24 -25.00 2.60
N PRO A 294 -0.25 -25.86 2.28
CA PRO A 294 0.54 -26.59 3.27
C PRO A 294 1.51 -25.72 4.09
N ASP A 295 1.77 -24.48 3.66
CA ASP A 295 2.78 -23.58 4.23
C ASP A 295 2.20 -22.28 4.79
N VAL A 296 0.88 -22.17 4.95
CA VAL A 296 0.27 -20.98 5.54
C VAL A 296 0.53 -20.97 7.05
N PRO A 297 1.10 -19.87 7.60
CA PRO A 297 1.31 -19.75 9.04
C PRO A 297 0.01 -19.90 9.83
N ARG A 298 0.08 -20.57 10.98
CA ARG A 298 -1.10 -20.87 11.81
C ARG A 298 -1.82 -19.60 12.22
N GLU A 299 -1.08 -18.53 12.51
CA GLU A 299 -1.62 -17.24 12.91
C GLU A 299 -2.50 -16.63 11.80
N ILE A 300 -2.14 -16.83 10.52
CA ILE A 300 -2.91 -16.35 9.37
C ILE A 300 -4.18 -17.20 9.19
N LEU A 301 -4.10 -18.52 9.38
CA LEU A 301 -5.28 -19.39 9.36
C LEU A 301 -6.28 -19.04 10.47
N GLN A 302 -5.78 -18.74 11.67
CA GLN A 302 -6.59 -18.28 12.80
C GLN A 302 -7.18 -16.90 12.53
N ALA A 303 -6.42 -15.96 11.98
CA ALA A 303 -6.92 -14.64 11.63
C ALA A 303 -8.04 -14.70 10.57
N ALA A 304 -7.90 -15.58 9.57
CA ALA A 304 -8.92 -15.75 8.53
C ALA A 304 -10.17 -16.50 9.03
N SER A 305 -10.02 -17.44 9.97
CA SER A 305 -11.11 -18.36 10.37
C SER A 305 -11.78 -17.99 11.68
N GLU A 306 -11.02 -17.56 12.68
CA GLU A 306 -11.44 -17.47 14.09
C GLU A 306 -11.60 -16.02 14.55
N TRP A 307 -10.82 -15.09 14.02
CA TRP A 307 -10.91 -13.69 14.44
C TRP A 307 -12.24 -13.05 14.04
N GLU A 308 -12.73 -12.19 14.92
CA GLU A 308 -13.97 -11.47 14.73
C GLU A 308 -13.77 -10.34 13.73
N SER A 309 -14.51 -10.32 12.62
CA SER A 309 -14.54 -9.20 11.68
C SER A 309 -15.40 -8.05 12.20
N ILE A 310 -15.33 -6.90 11.52
CA ILE A 310 -16.28 -5.80 11.75
C ILE A 310 -17.66 -6.31 11.32
N ARG A 311 -18.55 -6.55 12.30
CA ARG A 311 -19.82 -7.27 12.10
C ARG A 311 -20.77 -6.54 11.16
N GLU A 312 -20.69 -5.22 11.13
CA GLU A 312 -21.52 -4.37 10.29
C GLU A 312 -21.12 -4.45 8.80
N LEU A 313 -19.98 -5.08 8.47
CA LEU A 313 -19.45 -5.20 7.11
C LEU A 313 -19.54 -6.61 6.51
N ILE A 314 -19.75 -7.67 7.30
CA ILE A 314 -19.75 -9.08 6.83
C ILE A 314 -21.00 -9.80 7.30
#